data_AF-A0A562V2Q3-F1
#
_entry.id   AF-A0A562V2Q3-F1
#
_cell.length_a   1.000
_cell.length_b   1.000
_cell.length_c   1.000
_cell.angle_alpha   90.00
_cell.angle_beta   90.00
_cell.angle_gamma   90.00
#
_symmetry.space_group_name_H-M   'P 1'
#
loop_
_entity.id
_entity.type
_entity.pdbx_description
1 polymer ?
#
loop_
_entity_poly.entity_id
_entity_poly.type
_entity_poly.pdbx_seq_one_letter_code
_entity_poly.pdbx_strand_id
1 'polypeptide(L)'
;MTDTEMGRFSLGGGVFVVASSAAPHTVRLYSVQGGHRILACTVSVVEGSVAASWGAAWLGQPADWYAHVEAAAVEVYRAAAPHWSASEAGP
;
A
#
# COMPACT_ATOMS: atom_id res chain seq x y z
N MET A 1 12.99 -6.16 10.70
CA MET A 1 12.46 -6.49 9.38
C MET A 1 12.37 -5.21 8.58
N THR A 2 13.06 -5.16 7.45
CA THR A 2 12.95 -4.07 6.48
C THR A 2 11.68 -4.30 5.66
N ASP A 3 10.79 -3.32 5.56
CA ASP A 3 9.59 -3.42 4.72
C ASP A 3 10.03 -3.65 3.24
N THR A 4 9.58 -4.74 2.63
CA THR A 4 9.93 -5.09 1.24
C THR A 4 9.01 -4.32 0.28
N GLU A 5 9.59 -3.60 -0.67
CA GLU A 5 8.82 -2.93 -1.72
C GLU A 5 8.15 -3.95 -2.64
N MET A 6 6.83 -3.86 -2.76
CA MET A 6 6.00 -4.72 -3.61
C MET A 6 5.76 -4.10 -4.98
N GLY A 7 5.79 -2.76 -5.07
CA GLY A 7 5.63 -2.03 -6.30
C GLY A 7 5.33 -0.55 -6.09
N ARG A 8 5.06 0.16 -7.19
CA ARG A 8 4.85 1.62 -7.21
C ARG A 8 3.76 1.98 -8.21
N PHE A 9 3.09 3.10 -7.98
CA PHE A 9 2.15 3.70 -8.92
C PHE A 9 2.18 5.23 -8.83
N SER A 10 1.65 5.88 -9.87
CA SER A 10 1.51 7.33 -9.92
C SER A 10 0.04 7.70 -10.01
N LEU A 11 -0.40 8.65 -9.17
CA LEU A 11 -1.78 9.15 -9.18
C LEU A 11 -1.79 10.64 -8.80
N GLY A 12 -2.54 11.46 -9.57
CA GLY A 12 -2.71 12.88 -9.25
C GLY A 12 -1.42 13.69 -9.18
N GLY A 13 -0.38 13.28 -9.94
CA GLY A 13 0.96 13.89 -9.89
C GLY A 13 1.85 13.43 -8.73
N GLY A 14 1.34 12.61 -7.81
CA GLY A 14 2.11 11.97 -6.75
C GLY A 14 2.60 10.59 -7.16
N VAL A 15 3.73 10.15 -6.59
CA VAL A 15 4.24 8.78 -6.69
C VAL A 15 4.04 8.09 -5.35
N PHE A 16 3.55 6.86 -5.39
CA PHE A 16 3.33 6.02 -4.22
C PHE A 16 4.10 4.72 -4.33
N VAL A 17 4.54 4.22 -3.18
CA VAL A 17 5.23 2.93 -3.00
C VAL A 17 4.36 2.06 -2.11
N VAL A 18 4.09 0.85 -2.56
CA VAL A 18 3.45 -0.20 -1.76
C VAL A 18 4.54 -1.10 -1.21
N ALA A 19 4.55 -1.32 0.10
CA ALA A 19 5.49 -2.20 0.76
C ALA A 19 4.75 -3.17 1.69
N SER A 20 5.36 -4.33 1.93
CA SER A 20 4.85 -5.33 2.88
C SER A 20 4.73 -4.72 4.28
N SER A 21 3.72 -5.13 5.04
CA SER A 21 3.68 -4.94 6.49
C SER A 21 4.10 -6.23 7.20
N ALA A 22 4.46 -6.13 8.48
CA ALA A 22 4.65 -7.30 9.33
C ALA A 22 3.31 -8.01 9.66
N ALA A 23 2.18 -7.32 9.52
CA ALA A 23 0.86 -7.93 9.65
C ALA A 23 0.48 -8.61 8.33
N PRO A 24 0.04 -9.90 8.36
CA PRO A 24 -0.43 -10.59 7.18
C PRO A 24 -1.56 -9.83 6.50
N HIS A 25 -1.60 -9.89 5.17
CA HIS A 25 -2.63 -9.24 4.36
C HIS A 25 -2.73 -7.71 4.54
N THR A 26 -1.70 -7.08 5.10
CA THR A 26 -1.61 -5.64 5.24
C THR A 26 -0.41 -5.11 4.46
N VAL A 27 -0.62 -4.02 3.74
CA VAL A 27 0.45 -3.26 3.08
C VAL A 27 0.55 -1.88 3.67
N ARG A 28 1.76 -1.32 3.56
CA ARG A 28 2.06 0.08 3.88
C ARG A 28 2.18 0.84 2.58
N LEU A 29 1.46 1.95 2.48
CA LEU A 29 1.53 2.86 1.36
C LEU A 29 2.33 4.09 1.75
N TYR A 30 3.36 4.41 0.97
CA TYR A 30 4.19 5.59 1.16
C TYR A 30 4.06 6.54 -0.02
N SER A 31 3.85 7.82 0.23
CA SER A 31 4.07 8.86 -0.78
C SER A 31 5.56 9.17 -0.89
N VAL A 32 6.03 9.36 -2.12
CA VAL A 32 7.42 9.74 -2.42
C VAL A 32 7.48 11.24 -2.66
N GLN A 33 8.18 11.96 -1.79
CA GLN A 33 8.34 13.42 -1.87
C GLN A 33 9.80 13.80 -1.63
N GLY A 34 10.42 14.51 -2.58
CA GLY A 34 11.81 14.96 -2.43
C GLY A 34 12.81 13.83 -2.17
N GLY A 35 12.55 12.61 -2.67
CA GLY A 35 13.38 11.42 -2.41
C GLY A 35 13.06 10.70 -1.10
N HIS A 36 12.19 11.24 -0.25
CA HIS A 36 11.77 10.63 1.00
C HIS A 36 10.47 9.84 0.84
N ARG A 37 10.32 8.78 1.62
CA ARG A 37 9.07 8.02 1.76
C ARG A 37 8.34 8.46 3.02
N ILE A 38 7.14 8.98 2.85
CA ILE A 38 6.26 9.42 3.94
C ILE A 38 5.09 8.45 3.98
N LEU A 39 4.87 7.80 5.13
CA LEU A 39 3.75 6.87 5.29
C LEU A 39 2.43 7.62 5.07
N ALA A 40 1.66 7.16 4.09
CA ALA A 40 0.36 7.72 3.72
C ALA A 40 -0.76 6.98 4.44
N CYS A 41 -0.84 5.66 4.25
CA CYS A 41 -1.81 4.82 4.92
C CYS A 41 -1.31 3.39 5.07
N THR A 42 -2.00 2.62 5.90
CA THR A 42 -1.94 1.16 5.89
C THR A 42 -3.22 0.63 5.28
N VAL A 43 -3.12 -0.38 4.42
CA VAL A 43 -4.28 -1.00 3.76
C VAL A 43 -4.30 -2.48 4.12
N SER A 44 -5.39 -2.93 4.72
CA SER A 44 -5.67 -4.35 4.97
C SER A 44 -6.56 -4.91 3.87
N VAL A 45 -6.20 -6.08 3.35
CA VAL A 45 -6.88 -6.74 2.21
C VAL A 45 -7.20 -8.19 2.58
N VAL A 46 -8.36 -8.42 3.19
CA VAL A 46 -8.77 -9.73 3.71
C VAL A 46 -10.01 -10.21 2.97
N GLU A 47 -9.93 -11.36 2.29
CA GLU A 47 -11.07 -12.02 1.63
C GLU A 47 -11.90 -11.10 0.71
N GLY A 48 -11.25 -10.17 0.02
CA GLY A 48 -11.90 -9.21 -0.87
C GLY A 48 -12.40 -7.93 -0.19
N SER A 49 -12.38 -7.87 1.14
CA SER A 49 -12.58 -6.65 1.91
C SER A 49 -11.31 -5.81 1.94
N VAL A 50 -11.45 -4.50 1.80
CA VAL A 50 -10.36 -3.52 1.82
C VAL A 50 -10.67 -2.47 2.87
N ALA A 51 -9.72 -2.21 3.76
CA ALA A 51 -9.83 -1.15 4.76
C ALA A 51 -8.51 -0.38 4.85
N ALA A 52 -8.57 0.94 4.66
CA ALA A 52 -7.42 1.83 4.78
C ALA A 52 -7.49 2.66 6.07
N SER A 53 -6.32 2.85 6.68
CA SER A 53 -6.13 3.78 7.79
C SER A 53 -5.12 4.84 7.38
N TRP A 54 -5.60 6.07 7.22
CA TRP A 54 -4.83 7.20 6.70
C TRP A 54 -4.14 7.98 7.82
N GLY A 55 -2.90 8.37 7.56
CA GLY A 55 -2.16 9.28 8.44
C GLY A 55 -2.79 10.68 8.44
N ALA A 56 -2.75 11.35 9.58
CA ALA A 56 -3.41 12.66 9.77
C ALA A 56 -2.97 13.73 8.76
N ALA A 57 -1.72 13.67 8.28
CA ALA A 57 -1.17 14.58 7.28
C ALA A 57 -1.85 14.47 5.90
N TRP A 58 -2.64 13.42 5.68
CA TRP A 58 -3.32 13.12 4.42
C TRP A 58 -4.81 13.38 4.47
N LEU A 59 -5.34 13.83 5.62
CA LEU A 59 -6.74 14.17 5.77
C LEU A 59 -7.09 15.43 4.96
N GLY A 60 -8.31 15.46 4.42
CA GLY A 60 -8.81 16.57 3.61
C GLY A 60 -8.75 16.38 2.09
N GLN A 61 -8.28 15.21 1.60
CA GLN A 61 -8.41 14.88 0.18
C GLN A 61 -9.87 14.57 -0.19
N PRO A 62 -10.25 14.75 -1.48
CA PRO A 62 -11.53 14.30 -2.00
C PRO A 62 -11.78 12.79 -1.78
N ALA A 63 -13.03 12.40 -1.59
CA ALA A 63 -13.38 11.00 -1.30
C ALA A 63 -13.00 10.04 -2.45
N ASP A 64 -13.20 10.47 -3.69
CA ASP A 64 -12.81 9.73 -4.89
C ASP A 64 -11.29 9.57 -5.01
N TRP A 65 -10.52 10.56 -4.55
CA TRP A 65 -9.08 10.45 -4.49
C TRP A 65 -8.62 9.30 -3.59
N TYR A 66 -9.16 9.19 -2.38
CA TYR A 66 -8.82 8.06 -1.48
C TYR A 66 -9.17 6.72 -2.13
N ALA A 67 -10.37 6.60 -2.70
CA ALA A 67 -10.81 5.38 -3.36
C ALA A 67 -9.87 4.95 -4.51
N HIS A 68 -9.41 5.91 -5.33
CA HIS A 68 -8.45 5.62 -6.40
C HIS A 68 -7.08 5.20 -5.86
N VAL A 69 -6.57 5.86 -4.82
CA VAL A 69 -5.29 5.48 -4.22
C VAL A 69 -5.35 4.08 -3.60
N GLU A 70 -6.43 3.79 -2.87
CA GLU A 70 -6.66 2.49 -2.25
C GLU A 70 -6.77 1.38 -3.30
N ALA A 71 -7.55 1.61 -4.37
CA ALA A 71 -7.68 0.66 -5.47
C ALA A 71 -6.33 0.36 -6.13
N ALA A 72 -5.54 1.38 -6.45
CA ALA A 72 -4.21 1.21 -7.05
C ALA A 72 -3.24 0.46 -6.11
N ALA A 73 -3.29 0.73 -4.80
CA ALA A 73 -2.49 0.00 -3.81
C ALA A 73 -2.88 -1.49 -3.75
N VAL A 74 -4.18 -1.79 -3.82
CA VAL A 74 -4.70 -3.16 -3.82
C VAL A 74 -4.30 -3.90 -5.10
N GLU A 75 -4.32 -3.25 -6.26
CA GLU A 75 -3.85 -3.83 -7.52
C GLU A 75 -2.38 -4.25 -7.44
N VAL A 76 -1.52 -3.37 -6.92
CA VAL A 76 -0.10 -3.69 -6.70
C VAL A 76 0.07 -4.84 -5.72
N TYR A 77 -0.65 -4.83 -4.59
CA TYR A 77 -0.62 -5.92 -3.63
C TYR A 77 -1.01 -7.26 -4.27
N ARG A 78 -2.12 -7.31 -5.02
CA ARG A 78 -2.62 -8.51 -5.69
C ARG A 78 -1.65 -9.01 -6.77
N ALA A 79 -1.00 -8.11 -7.50
CA ALA A 79 0.01 -8.48 -8.50
C ALA A 79 1.27 -9.09 -7.86
N ALA A 80 1.63 -8.66 -6.64
CA ALA A 80 2.78 -9.16 -5.91
C ALA A 80 2.48 -10.40 -5.03
N ALA A 81 1.22 -10.64 -4.65
CA ALA A 81 0.80 -11.73 -3.77
C ALA A 81 1.22 -13.15 -4.23
N PRO A 82 1.22 -13.52 -5.53
CA PRO A 82 1.72 -14.83 -5.97
C PRO A 82 3.18 -15.10 -5.57
N HIS A 83 3.99 -14.05 -5.42
CA HIS A 83 5.39 -14.15 -5.01
C HIS A 83 5.56 -14.10 -3.47
N TRP A 84 4.57 -13.59 -2.75
CA TRP A 84 4.60 -13.48 -1.29
C TRP A 84 4.23 -14.80 -0.61
N SER A 85 3.18 -15.49 -1.06
CA SER A 85 2.75 -16.78 -0.47
C SER A 85 3.82 -17.87 -0.56
N ALA A 86 4.74 -17.80 -1.53
CA ALA A 86 5.87 -18.71 -1.64
C ALA A 86 6.97 -18.45 -0.58
N SER A 87 6.99 -17.28 0.05
CA SER A 87 8.00 -16.89 1.05
C SER A 87 7.56 -17.18 2.49
N GLU A 88 6.25 -17.35 2.73
CA GLU A 88 5.71 -17.79 4.04
C GLU A 88 5.63 -19.31 4.18
N ALA A 89 5.77 -20.06 3.07
CA ALA A 89 5.90 -21.51 3.04
C ALA A 89 7.38 -21.94 3.13
N GLY A 90 8.07 -21.57 4.20
CA GLY A 90 9.35 -22.17 4.59
C GLY A 90 9.11 -23.40 5.50
N PRO A 91 9.96 -24.44 5.40
CA PRO A 91 9.71 -25.80 5.94
C PRO A 91 9.58 -25.90 7.46
#